data_AF-A0A9X9F0G5-F1
#
_entry.id   AF-A0A9X9F0G5-F1
#
_cell.length_a   1.000
_cell.length_b   1.000
_cell.length_c   1.000
_cell.angle_alpha   90.00
_cell.angle_beta   90.00
_cell.angle_gamma   90.00
#
_symmetry.space_group_name_H-M   'P 1'
#
loop_
_entity.id
_entity.type
_entity.pdbx_description
1 polymer ?
#
loop_
_entity_poly.entity_id
_entity_poly.type
_entity_poly.pdbx_seq_one_letter_code
_entity_poly.pdbx_strand_id
1 'polypeptide(L)' 'GSLPKELIESELFGYAEGAFTGARRQGYKGKFEQANGGTLFLDEIGEVPPEMQVALLRVLQERTITPIGSSKEV' A
#
# COMPACT_ATOMS: atom_id res chain seq x y z
N GLY A 1 -8.59 14.71 9.49
CA GLY A 1 -7.66 15.53 8.69
C GLY A 1 -7.05 14.61 7.67
N SER A 2 -7.41 14.75 6.40
CA SER A 2 -7.14 13.71 5.40
C SER A 2 -5.73 13.84 4.83
N LEU A 3 -4.90 12.82 5.06
CA LEU A 3 -3.72 12.60 4.23
C LEU A 3 -4.18 12.40 2.77
N PRO A 4 -3.43 12.93 1.78
CA PRO A 4 -3.67 12.66 0.37
C PRO A 4 -3.75 11.16 0.09
N LYS A 5 -4.70 10.75 -0.77
CA LYS A 5 -4.96 9.33 -1.10
C LYS A 5 -3.70 8.63 -1.59
N GLU A 6 -2.93 9.29 -2.44
CA GLU A 6 -1.70 8.78 -3.04
C GLU A 6 -0.62 8.52 -1.98
N LEU A 7 -0.59 9.35 -0.92
CA LEU A 7 0.30 9.13 0.22
C LEU A 7 -0.14 7.91 1.04
N ILE A 8 -1.44 7.73 1.25
CA ILE A 8 -1.96 6.56 1.98
C ILE A 8 -1.66 5.27 1.20
N GLU A 9 -1.88 5.25 -0.12
CA GLU A 9 -1.59 4.07 -0.95
C GLU A 9 -0.10 3.72 -0.93
N SER A 10 0.76 4.72 -1.12
CA SER A 10 2.21 4.51 -1.09
C SER A 10 2.71 4.06 0.28
N GLU A 11 2.07 4.48 1.38
CA GLU A 11 2.38 3.99 2.72
C GLU A 11 1.96 2.54 2.92
N LEU A 12 0.72 2.18 2.54
CA LEU A 12 0.17 0.84 2.76
C LEU A 12 0.82 -0.23 1.87
N PHE A 13 0.88 0.04 0.56
CA PHE A 13 1.29 -0.93 -0.46
C PHE A 13 2.76 -0.80 -0.86
N GLY A 14 3.40 0.33 -0.53
CA GLY A 14 4.76 0.59 -0.96
C GLY A 14 4.85 0.98 -2.43
N TYR A 15 6.08 1.20 -2.89
CA TYR A 15 6.35 1.54 -4.28
C TYR A 15 7.73 1.04 -4.72
N ALA A 16 7.83 0.72 -6.01
CA ALA A 16 9.10 0.37 -6.64
C ALA A 16 10.00 1.60 -6.82
N GLU A 17 11.31 1.38 -6.99
CA GLU A 17 12.21 2.45 -7.43
C GLU A 17 11.68 3.10 -8.73
N GLY A 18 11.67 4.42 -8.77
CA GLY A 18 11.26 5.17 -9.97
C GLY A 18 9.76 5.12 -10.29
N ALA A 19 8.92 4.65 -9.36
CA ALA A 19 7.47 4.57 -9.57
C ALA A 19 6.80 5.93 -9.90
N PHE A 20 7.33 7.04 -9.36
CA PHE A 20 6.88 8.40 -9.63
C PHE A 20 8.01 9.42 -9.36
N THR A 21 7.83 10.66 -9.81
CA THR A 21 8.79 11.74 -9.57
C THR A 21 8.95 11.99 -8.07
N GLY A 22 10.15 11.80 -7.54
CA GLY A 22 10.44 11.89 -6.10
C GLY A 22 10.38 10.56 -5.34
N ALA A 23 10.08 9.44 -6.03
CA ALA A 23 10.22 8.12 -5.44
C ALA A 23 11.67 7.88 -4.99
N ARG A 24 11.83 7.26 -3.81
CA ARG A 24 13.15 6.87 -3.31
C ARG A 24 13.81 5.89 -4.27
N ARG A 25 15.12 6.06 -4.46
CA ARG A 25 15.96 5.17 -5.28
C ARG A 25 15.95 3.70 -4.82
N GLN A 26 15.57 3.42 -3.59
CA GLN A 26 15.49 2.04 -3.10
C GLN A 26 14.05 1.49 -3.12
N GLY A 27 13.10 2.27 -3.67
CA GLY A 27 11.68 2.05 -3.44
C GLY A 27 11.31 2.26 -1.97
N TYR A 28 10.13 1.76 -1.61
CA TYR A 28 9.63 1.73 -0.24
C TYR A 28 8.78 0.49 -0.04
N LYS A 29 9.10 -0.28 1.00
CA LYS A 29 8.28 -1.41 1.44
C LYS A 29 7.04 -0.87 2.13
N GLY A 30 5.84 -1.26 1.69
CA GLY A 30 4.59 -0.82 2.30
C GLY A 30 4.37 -1.40 3.70
N LYS A 31 3.41 -0.85 4.44
CA LYS A 31 3.01 -1.37 5.76
C LYS A 31 2.56 -2.82 5.73
N PHE A 32 1.94 -3.28 4.64
CA PHE A 32 1.60 -4.69 4.48
C PHE A 32 2.82 -5.60 4.48
N GLU A 33 3.85 -5.25 3.70
CA GLU A 33 5.09 -6.04 3.65
C GLU A 33 5.86 -5.94 4.97
N GLN A 34 5.90 -4.75 5.58
CA GLN A 34 6.55 -4.54 6.89
C GLN A 34 5.86 -5.35 8.02
N ALA A 35 4.54 -5.54 7.94
CA ALA A 35 3.76 -6.30 8.90
C ALA A 35 3.61 -7.79 8.54
N ASN A 36 4.33 -8.28 7.52
CA ASN A 36 4.27 -9.68 7.13
C ASN A 36 4.70 -10.60 8.29
N GLY A 37 3.86 -11.60 8.61
CA GLY A 37 4.02 -12.46 9.78
C GLY A 37 3.63 -11.81 11.12
N GLY A 38 3.12 -10.57 11.09
CA GLY A 38 2.65 -9.82 12.26
C GLY A 38 1.18 -9.43 12.15
N THR A 39 0.84 -8.23 12.63
CA THR A 39 -0.52 -7.69 12.60
C THR A 39 -0.48 -6.23 12.18
N LEU A 40 -1.33 -5.85 11.23
CA LEU A 40 -1.53 -4.47 10.82
C LEU A 40 -2.87 -3.96 11.38
N PHE A 41 -2.84 -2.88 12.16
CA PHE A 41 -4.04 -2.22 12.64
C PHE A 41 -4.38 -1.05 11.71
N LEU A 42 -5.64 -0.99 11.27
CA LEU A 42 -6.16 0.07 10.42
C LEU A 42 -7.27 0.79 11.20
N ASP A 43 -7.03 2.05 11.53
CA ASP A 43 -8.05 2.93 12.11
C ASP A 43 -8.79 3.68 11.00
N GLU A 44 -9.98 4.19 11.29
CA GLU A 44 -10.81 4.99 10.36
C GLU A 44 -11.03 4.31 8.99
N ILE A 45 -11.14 2.97 8.96
CA ILE A 45 -11.32 2.20 7.70
C ILE A 45 -12.61 2.58 6.93
N GLY A 46 -13.58 3.20 7.58
CA GLY A 46 -14.77 3.75 6.92
C GLY A 46 -14.50 4.99 6.08
N GLU A 47 -13.38 5.68 6.32
CA GLU A 47 -13.01 6.94 5.66
C GLU A 47 -12.06 6.73 4.47
N VAL A 48 -11.55 5.50 4.25
CA VAL A 48 -10.71 5.24 3.08
C VAL A 48 -11.53 5.20 1.78
N PRO A 49 -11.01 5.75 0.67
CA PRO A 49 -11.71 5.76 -0.61
C PRO A 49 -12.08 4.36 -1.10
N PRO A 50 -13.20 4.19 -1.84
CA PRO A 50 -13.66 2.89 -2.32
C PRO A 50 -12.62 2.07 -3.09
N GLU A 51 -11.80 2.73 -3.90
CA GLU A 51 -10.72 2.08 -4.66
C GLU A 51 -9.68 1.42 -3.75
N MET A 52 -9.37 2.05 -2.61
CA MET A 52 -8.47 1.49 -1.61
C MET A 52 -9.12 0.31 -0.88
N GLN A 53 -10.42 0.36 -0.63
CA GLN A 53 -11.15 -0.76 -0.04
C GLN A 53 -11.10 -2.01 -0.94
N VAL A 54 -11.19 -1.84 -2.26
CA VAL A 54 -11.01 -2.95 -3.21
C VAL A 54 -9.60 -3.54 -3.13
N ALA A 55 -8.57 -2.69 -3.08
CA ALA A 55 -7.19 -3.14 -2.92
C ALA A 55 -7.00 -3.90 -1.59
N LEU A 56 -7.54 -3.38 -0.48
CA LEU A 56 -7.49 -4.02 0.84
C LEU A 56 -8.19 -5.39 0.83
N LEU A 57 -9.35 -5.51 0.18
CA LEU A 57 -10.05 -6.79 0.02
C LEU A 57 -9.18 -7.80 -0.74
N ARG A 58 -8.48 -7.35 -1.79
CA ARG A 58 -7.56 -8.21 -2.55
C ARG A 58 -6.41 -8.72 -1.69
N VAL A 59 -5.83 -7.87 -0.84
CA VAL A 59 -4.79 -8.31 0.12
C VAL A 59 -5.33 -9.35 1.09
N LEU A 60 -6.54 -9.15 1.63
CA LEU A 60 -7.14 -10.10 2.57
C LEU A 60 -7.46 -11.45 1.91
N GLN A 61 -7.86 -11.44 0.63
CA GLN A 61 -8.23 -12.64 -0.12
C GLN A 61 -7.00 -13.39 -0.66
N GLU A 62 -6.10 -12.69 -1.35
CA GLU A 62 -4.97 -13.27 -2.08
C GLU A 62 -3.71 -13.37 -1.21
N ARG A 63 -3.63 -12.61 -0.10
CA ARG A 63 -2.43 -12.45 0.74
C ARG A 63 -1.20 -11.97 -0.03
N THR A 64 -1.43 -11.22 -1.10
CA THR A 64 -0.40 -10.60 -1.92
C THR A 64 -0.68 -9.11 -2.04
N ILE A 65 0.37 -8.33 -2.30
CA ILE A 65 0.26 -6.92 -2.67
C ILE A 65 1.02 -6.65 -3.97
N THR A 66 0.61 -5.61 -4.69
CA THR A 66 1.40 -5.05 -5.80
C THR A 66 1.87 -3.67 -5.40
N PRO A 67 3.19 -3.44 -5.19
CA PRO A 67 3.71 -2.10 -4.94
C PRO A 67 3.42 -1.18 -6.11
N ILE A 68 3.23 0.12 -5.83
CA ILE A 68 2.98 1.11 -6.88
C ILE A 68 4.16 1.13 -7.86
N GLY A 69 3.85 1.11 -9.15
CA GLY A 69 4.85 1.07 -10.22
C GLY A 69 5.56 -0.29 -10.38
N SER A 70 5.11 -1.34 -9.69
CA SER A 70 5.58 -2.72 -9.86
C SER A 70 4.59 -3.52 -10.71
N SER A 71 5.10 -4.43 -11.54
CA SER A 71 4.30 -5.49 -12.18
C SER A 71 4.39 -6.83 -11.43
N LYS A 72 5.19 -6.87 -10.36
CA LYS A 72 5.42 -8.06 -9.55
C LYS A 72 4.67 -7.96 -8.23
N GLU A 73 3.93 -9.01 -7.92
CA GLU A 73 3.30 -9.21 -6.62
C GLU A 73 4.32 -9.71 -5.59
N VAL A 74 4.13 -9.29 -4.34
CA VAL A 74 4.94 -9.69 -3.18
C VAL A 74 4.07 -10.17 -2.03
#